data_AF-X1FDP6-F1
#
_entry.id   AF-X1FDP6-F1
#
_cell.length_a   1.000
_cell.length_b   1.000
_cell.length_c   1.000
_cell.angle_alpha   90.00
_cell.angle_beta   90.00
_cell.angle_gamma   90.00
#
_symmetry.space_group_name_H-M   'P 1'
#
loop_
_entity.id
_entity.type
_entity.pdbx_description
1 polymer ?
#
loop_
_entity_poly.entity_id
_entity_poly.type
_entity_poly.pdbx_seq_one_letter_code
_entity_poly.pdbx_strand_id
1 'polypeptide(L)' 'MDQNIPPAAGAVDRLIQELNRLPGVGPKSAQRLAYHLLRASDEQTKMLADAILSVKQKTKLCSACFNITDTDPCPI' A
#
# COMPACT_ATOMS: atom_id res chain seq x y z
N MET A 1 -20.66 14.06 -14.57
CA MET A 1 -19.20 13.88 -14.47
C MET A 1 -18.61 15.27 -14.29
N ASP A 2 -18.76 15.83 -13.10
CA ASP A 2 -18.21 17.15 -12.77
C ASP A 2 -17.11 16.95 -11.74
N GLN A 3 -15.87 16.90 -12.23
CA GLN A 3 -14.68 16.88 -11.41
C GLN A 3 -14.21 18.33 -11.20
N ASN A 4 -14.77 18.99 -10.20
CA ASN A 4 -14.15 20.17 -9.60
C ASN A 4 -13.83 19.87 -8.15
N ILE A 5 -12.72 19.15 -7.95
CA ILE A 5 -12.28 18.65 -6.66
C ILE A 5 -11.03 19.46 -6.25
N PRO A 6 -11.03 20.14 -5.08
CA PRO A 6 -9.88 20.92 -4.62
C PRO A 6 -8.62 20.04 -4.50
N PRO A 7 -7.40 20.59 -4.63
CA PRO A 7 -6.15 19.82 -4.74
C PRO A 7 -5.88 18.89 -3.54
N ALA A 8 -6.41 19.22 -2.35
CA ALA A 8 -6.36 18.33 -1.18
C ALA A 8 -7.18 17.04 -1.35
N ALA A 9 -8.33 17.13 -2.03
CA ALA A 9 -9.16 15.96 -2.29
C ALA A 9 -8.61 15.10 -3.46
N GLY A 10 -7.81 15.68 -4.37
CA GLY A 10 -7.10 14.90 -5.38
C GLY A 10 -6.11 13.86 -4.81
N ALA A 11 -5.42 14.18 -3.72
CA ALA A 11 -4.52 13.23 -3.05
C ALA A 11 -5.29 12.08 -2.37
N VAL A 12 -6.43 12.40 -1.74
CA VAL A 12 -7.31 11.41 -1.11
C VAL A 12 -7.95 10.50 -2.16
N ASP A 13 -8.47 11.06 -3.25
CA ASP A 13 -9.09 10.29 -4.34
C ASP A 13 -8.10 9.33 -4.99
N ARG A 14 -6.86 9.78 -5.21
CA ARG A 14 -5.78 8.92 -5.71
C ARG A 14 -5.53 7.75 -4.77
N LEU A 15 -5.46 7.99 -3.45
CA LEU A 15 -5.27 6.93 -2.47
C LEU A 15 -6.45 5.95 -2.47
N ILE A 16 -7.69 6.44 -2.55
CA ILE A 16 -8.89 5.60 -2.66
C ILE A 16 -8.82 4.71 -3.91
N GLN A 17 -8.42 5.28 -5.05
CA GLN A 17 -8.29 4.53 -6.30
C GLN A 17 -7.25 3.42 -6.19
N GLU A 18 -6.06 3.70 -5.66
CA GLU A 18 -5.02 2.66 -5.50
C GLU A 18 -5.42 1.57 -4.50
N LEU A 19 -6.05 1.95 -3.38
CA LEU A 19 -6.54 0.99 -2.39
C LEU A 19 -7.63 0.08 -2.96
N ASN A 20 -8.52 0.60 -3.82
CA ASN A 20 -9.59 -0.18 -4.46
C ASN A 20 -9.08 -1.19 -5.50
N ARG A 21 -7.80 -1.11 -5.91
CA ARG A 21 -7.18 -2.11 -6.81
C ARG A 21 -6.68 -3.33 -6.06
N LEU A 22 -6.64 -3.29 -4.73
CA LEU A 22 -6.19 -4.41 -3.91
C LEU A 22 -7.28 -5.50 -3.84
N PRO A 23 -6.89 -6.78 -3.92
CA PRO A 23 -7.85 -7.87 -3.77
C PRO A 23 -8.54 -7.79 -2.41
N GLY A 24 -9.87 -7.85 -2.40
CA GLY A 24 -10.68 -7.79 -1.18
C GLY A 24 -10.99 -6.37 -0.66
N VAL A 25 -10.50 -5.31 -1.31
CA VAL A 25 -10.80 -3.92 -0.92
C VAL A 25 -11.72 -3.29 -1.95
N GLY A 26 -13.02 -3.24 -1.64
CA GLY A 26 -14.01 -2.52 -2.46
C GLY A 26 -14.02 -1.01 -2.22
N PRO A 27 -14.79 -0.23 -3.02
CA PRO A 27 -14.75 1.24 -3.01
C PRO A 27 -15.10 1.85 -1.65
N LYS A 28 -16.11 1.30 -0.95
CA LYS A 28 -16.46 1.73 0.41
C LYS A 28 -15.34 1.46 1.42
N SER A 29 -14.63 0.34 1.29
CA SER A 29 -13.53 -0.02 2.17
C SER A 29 -12.30 0.85 1.89
N ALA A 30 -11.96 1.07 0.62
CA ALA A 30 -10.89 1.97 0.21
C ALA A 30 -11.10 3.39 0.75
N GLN A 31 -12.32 3.93 0.65
CA GLN A 31 -12.67 5.22 1.22
C GLN A 31 -12.46 5.27 2.75
N ARG A 32 -12.94 4.26 3.49
CA ARG A 32 -12.74 4.20 4.94
C ARG A 32 -11.26 4.16 5.32
N LEU A 33 -10.45 3.38 4.60
CA LEU A 33 -9.02 3.27 4.83
C LEU A 33 -8.29 4.59 4.53
N ALA A 34 -8.62 5.27 3.43
CA ALA A 34 -8.04 6.56 3.09
C ALA A 34 -8.32 7.63 4.16
N TYR A 35 -9.55 7.72 4.66
CA TYR A 35 -9.88 8.65 5.75
C TYR A 35 -9.29 8.24 7.10
N HIS A 36 -9.05 6.96 7.33
CA HIS A 36 -8.31 6.51 8.51
C HIS A 36 -6.86 7.00 8.45
N LEU A 37 -6.18 6.83 7.32
CA LEU A 37 -4.80 7.30 7.12
C LEU A 37 -4.68 8.82 7.18
N LEU A 38 -5.68 9.57 6.72
CA LEU A 38 -5.71 11.03 6.85
C LEU A 38 -5.67 11.51 8.32
N ARG A 39 -6.12 10.67 9.26
CA ARG A 39 -6.14 10.97 10.71
C ARG A 39 -5.00 10.29 11.47
N ALA A 40 -4.23 9.42 10.80
CA ALA A 40 -3.08 8.75 11.39
C ALA A 40 -1.92 9.73 11.55
N SER A 41 -0.95 9.40 12.41
CA SER A 41 0.25 10.21 12.51
C SER A 41 1.11 10.07 11.24
N ASP A 42 1.94 11.08 10.97
CA ASP A 42 2.90 11.04 9.87
C ASP A 42 3.83 9.82 9.97
N GLU A 43 4.24 9.46 11.19
CA GLU A 43 5.09 8.31 11.46
C GLU A 43 4.40 7.00 11.06
N GLN A 44 3.15 6.78 11.50
CA GLN A 44 2.39 5.58 11.14
C GLN A 44 2.20 5.47 9.62
N THR A 45 1.88 6.58 8.96
CA THR A 45 1.70 6.62 7.50
C THR A 45 3.00 6.30 6.76
N LYS A 46 4.14 6.84 7.21
CA LYS A 46 5.46 6.55 6.64
C LYS A 46 5.84 5.08 6.82
N MET A 47 5.65 4.53 8.01
CA MET A 47 5.94 3.12 8.29
C MET A 47 5.13 2.18 7.38
N LEU A 48 3.86 2.47 7.13
CA LEU A 48 3.04 1.68 6.21
C LEU A 48 3.55 1.78 4.77
N ALA A 49 3.87 3.00 4.29
CA ALA A 49 4.41 3.20 2.95
C ALA A 49 5.73 2.44 2.75
N ASP A 50 6.64 2.51 3.73
CA ASP A 50 7.93 1.83 3.71
C ASP A 50 7.77 0.30 3.73
N ALA A 51 6.80 -0.23 4.48
CA ALA A 51 6.51 -1.65 4.49
C ALA A 51 6.04 -2.15 3.10
N ILE A 52 5.13 -1.40 2.46
CA ILE A 52 4.64 -1.73 1.11
C ILE A 52 5.79 -1.73 0.10
N LEU A 53 6.64 -0.70 0.11
CA LEU A 53 7.79 -0.61 -0.79
C LEU A 53 8.83 -1.70 -0.52
N SER A 54 9.11 -1.98 0.76
CA SER A 54 10.11 -2.97 1.17
C SER A 54 9.76 -4.37 0.70
N VAL A 55 8.48 -4.78 0.74
CA VAL A 55 8.07 -6.09 0.21
C VAL A 55 8.46 -6.21 -1.25
N LYS A 56 8.19 -5.19 -2.09
CA LYS A 56 8.49 -5.28 -3.52
C LYS A 56 9.99 -5.25 -3.82
N GLN A 57 10.76 -4.53 -3.02
CA GLN A 57 12.19 -4.27 -3.27
C GLN A 57 13.12 -5.31 -2.65
N LYS A 58 12.77 -5.85 -1.48
CA LYS A 58 13.64 -6.69 -0.67
C LYS A 58 13.27 -8.18 -0.72
N THR A 59 12.10 -8.53 -1.25
CA THR A 59 11.73 -9.94 -1.40
C THR A 59 12.21 -10.50 -2.74
N LYS A 60 12.71 -11.72 -2.69
CA LYS A 60 13.12 -12.55 -3.83
C LYS A 60 12.68 -13.99 -3.58
N LEU A 61 12.74 -14.79 -4.63
CA LEU A 61 12.55 -16.23 -4.52
C LEU A 61 13.92 -16.87 -4.28
N CYS A 62 14.01 -17.76 -3.30
CA CYS A 62 15.20 -18.55 -3.05
C CYS A 62 15.56 -19.38 -4.29
N SER A 63 16.84 -19.41 -4.66
CA SER A 63 17.36 -20.20 -5.79
C SER A 63 17.25 -21.72 -5.59
N ALA A 64 17.11 -22.19 -4.34
CA ALA A 64 17.07 -23.61 -4.00
C ALA A 64 15.64 -24.18 -3.80
N CYS A 65 14.75 -23.42 -3.16
CA CYS A 65 13.42 -23.92 -2.76
C CYS A 65 12.26 -23.03 -3.21
N PHE A 66 12.54 -21.91 -3.90
CA PHE A 66 11.56 -20.94 -4.37
C PHE A 66 10.68 -20.32 -3.27
N ASN A 67 11.10 -20.39 -2.00
CA ASN A 67 10.43 -19.67 -0.92
C ASN A 67 10.67 -18.15 -1.03
N ILE A 68 9.72 -17.35 -0.55
CA ILE A 68 9.87 -15.89 -0.44
C ILE A 68 10.87 -15.61 0.68
N THR A 69 11.93 -14.89 0.35
CA THR A 69 13.03 -14.59 1.28
C THR A 69 13.67 -13.25 0.93
N ASP A 70 14.43 -12.68 1.85
CA ASP A 70 15.32 -11.55 1.62
C ASP A 70 16.79 -11.99 1.42
N THR A 71 17.10 -13.26 1.66
CA THR A 71 18.45 -13.83 1.67
C THR A 71 18.50 -15.05 0.77
N ASP A 72 19.49 -15.16 -0.13
CA ASP A 72 19.61 -16.28 -1.08
C ASP A 72 20.99 -16.91 -0.98
N PRO A 73 21.12 -18.21 -0.63
CA PRO A 73 20.04 -19.13 -0.24
C PRO A 73 19.42 -18.78 1.13
N CYS A 74 18.14 -19.09 1.30
CA CYS A 74 17.40 -18.81 2.54
C CYS A 74 17.79 -19.76 3.69
N PRO A 75 17.63 -19.35 4.96
CA PRO A 75 18.12 -20.09 6.14
C PRO A 75 17.21 -21.23 6.63
N ILE A 76 16.28 -21.73 5.79
CA ILE A 76 15.39 -22.87 6.11
C ILE A 76 16.08 -24.22 5.93
#